data_AF-A0A7L0ESV7-F1
#
_entry.id   AF-A0A7L0ESV7-F1
#
_cell.length_a   1.000
_cell.length_b   1.000
_cell.length_c   1.000
_cell.angle_alpha   90.00
_cell.angle_beta   90.00
_cell.angle_gamma   90.00
#
_symmetry.space_group_name_H-M   'P 1'
#
loop_
_entity.id
_entity.type
_entity.pdbx_description
1 polymer ?
#
loop_
_entity_poly.entity_id
_entity_poly.type
_entity_poly.pdbx_seq_one_letter_code
_entity_poly.pdbx_strand_id
1 'polypeptide(L)'
;MWTAWCVAMYFFEARAKITQTSSLLLKEDESATLTCSQDNNHNSMYWYLQEPGKGLQLVYYSIAINQQKEGDIHTGYKANRPNIGEFNLDILSVKMNDSAIYFCASTLDTTLQSHLLSLHK
;
A
#
# COMPACT_ATOMS: atom_id res chain seq x y z
N MET A 1 -22.50 -25.38 29.80
CA MET A 1 -23.15 -24.62 28.70
C MET A 1 -23.47 -23.26 29.28
N TRP A 2 -22.84 -22.14 28.94
CA TRP A 2 -23.14 -21.22 27.83
C TRP A 2 -21.95 -20.26 27.56
N THR A 3 -20.79 -20.47 28.22
CA THR A 3 -19.64 -19.54 28.20
C THR A 3 -18.70 -19.72 27.00
N ALA A 4 -18.70 -20.90 26.37
CA ALA A 4 -17.79 -21.22 25.27
C ALA A 4 -18.15 -20.49 23.96
N TRP A 5 -19.40 -20.06 23.78
CA TRP A 5 -19.85 -19.39 22.56
C TRP A 5 -19.56 -17.88 22.55
N CYS A 6 -19.38 -17.26 23.73
CA CYS A 6 -18.97 -15.85 23.80
C CYS A 6 -17.49 -15.68 23.41
N VAL A 7 -16.62 -16.62 23.77
CA VAL A 7 -15.17 -16.49 23.50
C VAL A 7 -14.83 -16.73 22.03
N ALA A 8 -15.63 -17.53 21.31
CA ALA A 8 -15.42 -17.81 19.88
C ALA A 8 -15.70 -16.61 18.96
N MET A 9 -16.37 -15.56 19.45
CA MET A 9 -16.79 -14.40 18.66
C MET A 9 -15.82 -13.20 18.77
N TYR A 10 -14.79 -13.26 19.62
CA TYR A 10 -13.94 -12.10 19.93
C TYR A 10 -12.65 -11.97 19.10
N PHE A 11 -12.36 -12.87 18.16
CA PHE A 11 -11.13 -12.79 17.35
C PHE A 11 -11.36 -13.06 15.87
N PHE A 12 -12.40 -12.49 15.28
CA PHE A 12 -12.34 -12.19 13.84
C PHE A 12 -11.70 -10.81 13.69
N GLU A 13 -10.37 -10.77 13.65
CA GLU A 13 -9.69 -9.60 13.07
C GLU A 13 -10.13 -9.51 11.61
N ALA A 14 -11.04 -8.59 11.33
CA ALA A 14 -11.43 -8.30 9.96
C ALA A 14 -10.20 -7.75 9.22
N ARG A 15 -9.89 -8.32 8.04
CA ARG A 15 -8.88 -7.75 7.16
C ARG A 15 -9.39 -6.40 6.65
N ALA A 16 -8.51 -5.39 6.62
CA ALA A 16 -8.85 -4.12 6.02
C ALA A 16 -9.25 -4.29 4.56
N LYS A 17 -10.36 -3.67 4.17
CA LYS A 17 -10.73 -3.51 2.78
C LYS A 17 -9.92 -2.35 2.20
N ILE A 18 -9.15 -2.63 1.17
CA ILE A 18 -8.43 -1.60 0.40
C ILE A 18 -9.27 -1.20 -0.81
N THR A 19 -9.47 0.10 -1.00
CA THR A 19 -10.04 0.67 -2.23
C THR A 19 -8.99 1.56 -2.87
N GLN A 20 -8.61 1.29 -4.12
CA GLN A 20 -7.58 2.07 -4.82
C GLN A 20 -8.00 2.39 -6.25
N THR A 21 -7.29 3.32 -6.91
CA THR A 21 -7.45 3.56 -8.34
C THR A 21 -7.23 2.26 -9.14
N SER A 22 -8.23 1.84 -9.92
CA SER A 22 -8.24 0.52 -10.56
C SER A 22 -7.30 0.43 -11.77
N SER A 23 -7.32 1.43 -12.64
CA SER A 23 -6.51 1.46 -13.88
C SER A 23 -6.46 2.88 -14.42
N LEU A 24 -5.31 3.26 -14.98
CA LEU A 24 -5.13 4.51 -15.69
C LEU A 24 -4.42 4.24 -17.02
N LEU A 25 -4.81 4.96 -18.06
CA LEU A 25 -4.09 5.01 -19.33
C LEU A 25 -3.55 6.44 -19.48
N LEU A 26 -2.23 6.56 -19.46
CA LEU A 26 -1.52 7.83 -19.49
C LEU A 26 -0.55 7.85 -20.66
N LYS A 27 -0.30 9.03 -21.20
CA LYS A 27 0.77 9.28 -22.17
C LYS A 27 2.08 9.59 -21.44
N GLU A 28 3.18 9.56 -22.16
CA GLU A 28 4.46 10.03 -21.64
C GLU A 28 4.34 11.46 -21.11
N ASP A 29 5.10 11.75 -20.07
CA ASP A 29 5.16 13.05 -19.39
C ASP A 29 3.85 13.52 -18.75
N GLU A 30 2.77 12.74 -18.83
CA GLU A 30 1.57 12.99 -18.04
C GLU A 30 1.84 12.69 -16.56
N SER A 31 1.09 13.38 -15.71
CA SER A 31 1.08 13.17 -14.26
C SER A 31 -0.28 12.61 -13.85
N ALA A 32 -0.29 11.86 -12.77
CA ALA A 32 -1.52 11.30 -12.21
C ALA A 32 -1.39 11.07 -10.72
N THR A 33 -2.52 11.02 -10.03
CA THR A 33 -2.60 10.66 -8.62
C THR A 33 -3.31 9.32 -8.49
N LEU A 34 -2.64 8.34 -7.90
CA LEU A 34 -3.24 7.11 -7.43
C LEU A 34 -3.77 7.32 -6.02
N THR A 35 -5.03 6.98 -5.82
CA THR A 35 -5.68 7.05 -4.51
C THR A 35 -5.73 5.66 -3.88
N CYS A 36 -5.61 5.62 -2.55
CA CYS A 36 -5.85 4.43 -1.77
C CYS A 36 -6.54 4.78 -0.45
N SER A 37 -7.58 4.01 -0.10
CA SER A 37 -8.26 4.08 1.18
C SER A 37 -8.44 2.72 1.86
N GLN A 38 -8.54 2.73 3.20
CA GLN A 38 -8.74 1.57 4.06
C GLN A 38 -9.81 1.84 5.12
N ASP A 39 -10.49 0.81 5.61
CA ASP A 39 -11.65 0.90 6.52
C ASP A 39 -11.43 0.33 7.93
N ASN A 40 -10.21 -0.08 8.27
CA ASN A 40 -9.88 -0.80 9.51
C ASN A 40 -8.92 -0.03 10.43
N ASN A 41 -8.85 1.30 10.30
CA ASN A 41 -8.02 2.18 11.13
C ASN A 41 -6.54 1.75 11.24
N HIS A 42 -6.00 1.16 10.18
CA HIS A 42 -4.60 0.76 10.10
C HIS A 42 -3.66 1.98 10.13
N ASN A 43 -2.68 1.96 11.04
CA ASN A 43 -1.71 3.04 11.18
C ASN A 43 -0.82 3.14 9.94
N SER A 44 -0.28 1.99 9.52
CA SER A 44 0.68 1.94 8.44
C SER A 44 0.02 1.68 7.09
N MET A 45 0.43 2.40 6.05
CA MET A 45 0.02 2.17 4.67
C MET A 45 1.24 2.21 3.74
N TYR A 46 1.16 1.51 2.62
CA TYR A 46 2.27 1.28 1.70
C TYR A 46 1.80 1.42 0.26
N TRP A 47 2.70 1.90 -0.58
CA TRP A 47 2.60 1.83 -2.03
C TRP A 47 3.73 0.97 -2.56
N TYR A 48 3.37 -0.05 -3.34
CA TYR A 48 4.30 -0.91 -4.06
C TYR A 48 4.10 -0.76 -5.56
N LEU A 49 5.20 -0.90 -6.31
CA LEU A 49 5.21 -1.07 -7.75
C LEU A 49 5.55 -2.54 -8.06
N GLN A 50 4.90 -3.09 -9.08
CA GLN A 50 5.29 -4.35 -9.69
C GLN A 50 5.46 -4.15 -11.19
N GLU A 51 6.72 -4.19 -11.64
CA GLU A 51 7.07 -4.24 -13.05
C GLU A 51 7.01 -5.69 -13.55
N PRO A 52 6.75 -5.92 -14.85
CA PRO A 52 6.72 -7.26 -15.43
C PRO A 52 8.02 -8.04 -15.13
N GLY A 53 7.87 -9.24 -14.54
CA GLY A 53 9.01 -10.11 -14.21
C GLY A 53 9.80 -9.70 -12.96
N LYS A 54 9.41 -8.64 -12.24
CA LYS A 54 10.01 -8.22 -10.97
C LYS A 54 9.09 -8.51 -9.78
N GLY A 55 9.68 -8.54 -8.59
CA GLY A 55 8.95 -8.60 -7.32
C GLY A 55 8.28 -7.27 -6.97
N LEU A 56 7.55 -7.24 -5.85
CA LEU A 56 7.05 -5.98 -5.29
C LEU A 56 8.22 -5.11 -4.85
N GLN A 57 8.21 -3.86 -5.27
CA GLN A 57 9.21 -2.85 -4.91
C GLN A 57 8.52 -1.72 -4.16
N LEU A 58 9.06 -1.34 -3.01
CA LEU A 58 8.46 -0.31 -2.17
C LEU A 58 8.70 1.07 -2.76
N VAL A 59 7.63 1.82 -3.01
CA VAL A 59 7.68 3.20 -3.53
C VAL A 59 7.68 4.18 -2.36
N TYR A 60 6.67 4.08 -1.48
CA TYR A 60 6.54 4.86 -0.25
C TYR A 60 5.80 4.05 0.82
N TYR A 61 6.05 4.38 2.08
CA TYR A 61 5.23 3.94 3.20
C TYR A 61 4.93 5.10 4.14
N SER A 62 3.91 4.95 4.97
CA SER A 62 3.53 5.95 5.97
C SER A 62 3.08 5.22 7.22
N ILE A 63 3.65 5.59 8.38
CA ILE A 63 3.29 4.99 9.68
C ILE A 63 2.24 5.79 10.45
N ALA A 64 1.99 7.03 10.04
CA ALA A 64 0.99 7.93 10.58
C ALA A 64 0.69 9.06 9.59
N ILE A 65 -0.35 9.84 9.88
CA ILE A 65 -0.74 11.04 9.12
C ILE A 65 0.48 11.96 8.96
N ASN A 66 0.73 12.44 7.73
CA ASN A 66 1.88 13.28 7.37
C ASN A 66 3.28 12.67 7.69
N GLN A 67 3.38 11.37 7.96
CA GLN A 67 4.64 10.66 8.23
C GLN A 67 4.96 9.63 7.14
N GLN A 68 4.96 10.08 5.88
CA GLN A 68 5.40 9.29 4.74
C GLN A 68 6.93 9.27 4.60
N LYS A 69 7.47 8.14 4.16
CA LYS A 69 8.90 7.87 3.97
C LYS A 69 9.12 7.14 2.64
N GLU A 70 10.23 7.47 2.00
CA GLU A 70 10.65 6.91 0.73
C GLU A 70 11.00 5.42 0.86
N GLY A 71 10.63 4.64 -0.16
CA GLY A 71 11.11 3.29 -0.37
C GLY A 71 12.30 3.23 -1.34
N ASP A 72 12.59 2.02 -1.81
CA ASP A 72 13.72 1.75 -2.70
C ASP A 72 13.61 2.46 -4.06
N ILE A 73 12.38 2.70 -4.53
CA ILE A 73 12.08 3.29 -5.85
C ILE A 73 11.15 4.50 -5.74
N HIS A 74 11.63 5.56 -5.10
CA HIS A 74 10.85 6.78 -4.85
C HIS A 74 11.01 7.88 -5.93
N THR A 75 12.04 7.79 -6.78
CA THR A 75 12.29 8.84 -7.79
C THR A 75 11.16 8.92 -8.81
N GLY A 76 10.62 10.13 -9.02
CA GLY A 76 9.49 10.34 -9.92
C GLY A 76 8.12 10.26 -9.25
N TYR A 77 8.07 10.00 -7.94
CA TYR A 77 6.85 9.91 -7.16
C TYR A 77 6.84 10.91 -6.00
N LYS A 78 5.65 11.25 -5.52
CA LYS A 78 5.43 11.90 -4.22
C LYS A 78 4.25 11.23 -3.52
N ALA A 79 4.33 11.05 -2.21
CA ALA A 79 3.23 10.48 -1.44
C ALA A 79 2.63 11.50 -0.49
N ASN A 80 1.32 11.40 -0.27
CA ASN A 80 0.57 12.24 0.65
C ASN A 80 -0.36 11.39 1.53
N ARG A 81 -0.30 11.59 2.86
CA ARG A 81 -1.12 10.90 3.85
C ARG A 81 -2.05 11.90 4.56
N PRO A 82 -3.20 12.27 3.96
CA PRO A 82 -4.07 13.31 4.51
C PRO A 82 -4.79 12.88 5.80
N ASN A 83 -5.06 11.58 5.98
CA ASN A 83 -5.70 11.02 7.17
C ASN A 83 -5.32 9.54 7.35
N ILE A 84 -5.79 8.91 8.43
CA ILE A 84 -5.46 7.50 8.74
C ILE A 84 -6.07 6.52 7.72
N GLY A 85 -7.17 6.89 7.09
CA GLY A 85 -7.87 6.07 6.11
C GLY A 85 -7.25 6.14 4.71
N GLU A 86 -6.48 7.17 4.38
CA GLU A 86 -6.08 7.45 2.99
C GLU A 86 -4.58 7.64 2.82
N PHE A 87 -4.04 7.12 1.72
CA PHE A 87 -2.65 7.30 1.33
C PHE A 87 -2.52 7.43 -0.20
N ASN A 88 -2.27 8.64 -0.70
CA ASN A 88 -2.22 8.93 -2.12
C ASN A 88 -0.77 8.95 -2.64
N LEU A 89 -0.60 8.58 -3.91
CA LEU A 89 0.67 8.58 -4.62
C LEU A 89 0.57 9.37 -5.92
N ASP A 90 1.29 10.48 -6.00
CA ASP A 90 1.44 11.28 -7.19
C ASP A 90 2.58 10.74 -8.05
N ILE A 91 2.30 10.49 -9.31
CA ILE A 91 3.24 10.18 -10.38
C ILE A 91 3.56 11.49 -11.08
N LEU A 92 4.82 11.95 -10.98
CA LEU A 92 5.21 13.30 -11.42
C LEU A 92 5.34 13.43 -12.94
N SER A 93 5.87 12.39 -13.59
CA SER A 93 5.99 12.28 -15.05
C SER A 93 6.11 10.80 -15.38
N VAL A 94 5.15 10.31 -16.18
CA VAL A 94 5.15 8.94 -16.68
C VAL A 94 6.25 8.79 -17.72
N LYS A 95 7.18 7.86 -17.49
CA LYS A 95 8.15 7.45 -18.50
C LYS A 95 7.56 6.30 -19.32
N MET A 96 7.67 6.34 -20.65
CA MET A 96 7.04 5.37 -21.56
C MET A 96 7.47 3.90 -21.38
N ASN A 97 8.40 3.61 -20.47
CA ASN A 97 9.08 2.33 -20.50
C ASN A 97 8.39 1.17 -19.78
N ASP A 98 7.31 1.33 -18.99
CA ASP A 98 6.63 0.16 -18.40
C ASP A 98 5.16 0.41 -18.04
N SER A 99 4.28 -0.43 -18.59
CA SER A 99 2.99 -0.70 -17.94
C SER A 99 3.29 -1.48 -16.65
N ALA A 100 2.96 -0.89 -15.51
CA ALA A 100 3.22 -1.50 -14.21
C ALA A 100 1.95 -1.55 -13.36
N ILE A 101 1.94 -2.46 -12.38
CA ILE A 101 0.84 -2.60 -11.43
C ILE A 101 1.23 -1.93 -10.12
N TYR A 102 0.34 -1.08 -9.60
CA TYR A 102 0.52 -0.44 -8.31
C TYR A 102 -0.36 -1.11 -7.27
N PHE A 103 0.22 -1.44 -6.11
CA PHE A 103 -0.48 -2.06 -5.00
C PHE A 103 -0.43 -1.18 -3.76
N CYS A 104 -1.59 -0.91 -3.19
CA CYS A 104 -1.70 -0.35 -1.86
C CYS A 104 -1.95 -1.45 -0.83
N ALA A 105 -1.30 -1.32 0.33
CA ALA A 105 -1.51 -2.20 1.48
C ALA A 105 -1.58 -1.39 2.77
N SER A 106 -2.15 -1.98 3.82
CA SER A 106 -2.19 -1.36 5.14
C SER A 106 -2.04 -2.40 6.25
N THR A 107 -1.51 -1.98 7.40
CA THR A 107 -1.39 -2.82 8.60
C THR A 107 -1.62 -2.01 9.87
N LEU A 108 -2.21 -2.65 10.88
CA LEU A 108 -2.37 -2.08 12.21
C LEU A 108 -1.00 -1.93 12.92
N ASP A 109 -0.08 -2.86 12.66
CA ASP A 109 1.13 -3.05 13.46
C ASP A 109 2.42 -2.63 12.72
N THR A 110 3.41 -2.10 13.44
CA THR A 110 4.67 -1.56 12.87
C THR A 110 5.68 -2.62 12.44
N THR A 111 5.29 -3.89 12.39
CA THR A 111 6.17 -4.95 11.87
C THR A 111 6.30 -4.79 10.36
N LEU A 112 7.28 -3.99 9.94
CA LEU A 112 7.86 -4.12 8.62
C LEU A 112 8.32 -5.58 8.53
N GLN A 113 7.54 -6.43 7.85
CA GLN A 113 7.96 -7.80 7.55
C GLN A 113 9.15 -7.72 6.61
N SER A 114 10.33 -7.45 7.16
CA SER A 114 11.63 -7.62 6.50
C SER A 114 12.07 -9.08 6.51
N HIS A 115 11.17 -10.01 6.84
CA HIS A 115 11.40 -11.43 6.62
C HIS A 115 11.31 -11.73 5.13
N LEU A 116 12.48 -11.58 4.47
CA LEU A 116 13.08 -12.60 3.64
C LEU A 116 12.03 -13.55 3.06
N LEU A 117 11.70 -13.39 1.77
CA LEU A 117 11.23 -14.51 0.97
C LEU A 117 12.24 -15.63 1.22
N SER A 118 11.87 -16.57 2.11
CA SER A 118 12.55 -17.85 2.19
C SER A 118 12.33 -18.48 0.81
N LEU A 119 13.32 -18.30 -0.05
CA LEU A 119 13.62 -19.22 -1.14
C LEU A 119 13.83 -20.58 -0.48
N HIS A 120 12.72 -21.26 -0.20
CA HIS A 120 12.73 -22.69 0.01
C HIS A 120 13.06 -23.30 -1.36
N LYS A 121 14.31 -23.69 -1.50
CA LYS A 121 14.73 -24.76 -2.39
C LYS A 121 14.57 -26.09 -1.66
#